data_AF-A0A7K6A6P9-F1
#
_entry.id   AF-A0A7K6A6P9-F1
#
_cell.length_a   1.000
_cell.length_b   1.000
_cell.length_c   1.000
_cell.angle_alpha   90.00
_cell.angle_beta   90.00
_cell.angle_gamma   90.00
#
_symmetry.space_group_name_H-M   'P 1'
#
loop_
_entity.id
_entity.type
_entity.pdbx_description
1 polymer ?
#
loop_
_entity_poly.entity_id
_entity_poly.type
_entity_poly.pdbx_seq_one_letter_code
_entity_poly.pdbx_strand_id
1 'polypeptide(L)'
;NETKPVQMMFKKDRFNMTYIGDFQTKILELPYVGNELSMIILLPDAIQDESTGLERLERELTYEKLIDWINPEMMDSTEVRVSLPRFKLEENYDLKPILSSMGMPDAF
;
A
#
# COMPACT_ATOMS: atom_id res chain seq x y z
N ASN A 1 -3.99 9.63 -18.54
CA ASN A 1 -2.66 8.99 -18.38
C ASN A 1 -1.55 10.02 -18.53
N GLU A 2 -1.21 10.67 -17.43
CA GLU A 2 0.00 11.49 -17.33
C GLU A 2 1.15 10.64 -16.76
N THR A 3 2.38 10.92 -17.17
CA THR A 3 3.57 10.25 -16.63
C THR A 3 4.57 11.31 -16.19
N LYS A 4 5.29 11.05 -15.10
CA LYS A 4 6.32 11.94 -14.57
C LYS A 4 7.60 11.16 -14.32
N PRO A 5 8.78 11.67 -14.72
CA PRO A 5 10.04 11.00 -14.43
C PRO A 5 10.30 10.96 -12.92
N VAL A 6 10.74 9.81 -12.43
CA VAL A 6 11.08 9.57 -11.02
C VAL A 6 12.40 8.82 -10.92
N GLN A 7 13.08 8.95 -9.77
CA GLN A 7 14.29 8.18 -9.48
C GLN A 7 13.88 6.77 -9.02
N MET A 8 14.03 5.78 -9.90
CA MET A 8 13.69 4.39 -9.57
C MET A 8 14.82 3.72 -8.80
N MET A 9 14.47 3.05 -7.70
CA MET A 9 15.35 2.10 -7.00
C MET A 9 15.07 0.69 -7.53
N PHE A 10 16.07 -0.18 -7.50
CA PHE A 10 15.96 -1.56 -7.96
C PHE A 10 16.67 -2.52 -7.01
N LYS A 11 16.00 -3.63 -6.67
CA LYS A 11 16.60 -4.74 -5.92
C LYS A 11 15.99 -6.06 -6.36
N LYS A 12 16.83 -7.09 -6.53
CA LYS A 12 16.39 -8.48 -6.71
C LYS A 12 16.79 -9.25 -5.48
N ASP A 13 15.81 -9.76 -4.73
CA ASP A 13 16.05 -10.50 -3.49
C ASP A 13 14.82 -11.35 -3.14
N ARG A 14 14.90 -12.13 -2.05
CA ARG A 14 13.76 -12.86 -1.53
C ARG A 14 12.93 -11.98 -0.59
N PHE A 15 11.63 -11.86 -0.88
CA PHE A 15 10.68 -11.10 -0.07
C PHE A 15 9.41 -11.90 0.14
N ASN A 16 8.68 -11.63 1.22
CA ASN A 16 7.34 -12.15 1.41
C ASN A 16 6.38 -11.40 0.48
N MET A 17 5.60 -12.16 -0.26
CA MET A 17 4.68 -11.62 -1.25
C MET A 17 3.44 -12.51 -1.35
N THR A 18 2.30 -11.89 -1.59
CA THR A 18 1.06 -12.59 -1.97
C THR A 18 0.33 -11.86 -3.08
N TYR A 19 -0.69 -12.49 -3.64
CA TYR A 19 -1.50 -11.92 -4.72
C TYR A 19 -2.98 -12.13 -4.44
N ILE A 20 -3.74 -11.04 -4.49
CA ILE A 20 -5.18 -11.07 -4.30
C ILE A 20 -5.84 -11.07 -5.67
N GLY A 21 -6.28 -12.24 -6.11
CA GLY A 21 -6.91 -12.43 -7.42
C GLY A 21 -8.15 -11.56 -7.64
N ASP A 22 -8.99 -11.40 -6.62
CA ASP A 22 -10.24 -10.63 -6.70
C ASP A 22 -10.01 -9.16 -7.07
N PHE A 23 -8.90 -8.59 -6.61
CA PHE A 23 -8.51 -7.19 -6.84
C PHE A 23 -7.35 -7.04 -7.83
N GLN A 24 -6.86 -8.14 -8.38
CA GLN A 24 -5.68 -8.18 -9.25
C GLN A 24 -4.52 -7.37 -8.67
N THR A 25 -4.26 -7.56 -7.37
CA THR A 25 -3.34 -6.72 -6.59
C THR A 25 -2.25 -7.58 -5.97
N LYS A 26 -1.01 -7.16 -6.19
CA LYS A 26 0.18 -7.73 -5.56
C LYS A 26 0.39 -7.09 -4.20
N ILE A 27 0.71 -7.89 -3.19
CA ILE A 27 1.11 -7.42 -1.87
C ILE A 27 2.53 -7.85 -1.60
N LEU A 28 3.39 -6.87 -1.27
CA LEU A 28 4.80 -7.07 -1.02
C LEU A 28 5.15 -6.55 0.38
N GLU A 29 5.88 -7.36 1.14
CA GLU A 29 6.47 -6.96 2.42
C GLU A 29 7.95 -6.63 2.24
N LEU A 30 8.35 -5.43 2.65
CA LEU A 30 9.74 -4.97 2.69
C LEU A 30 10.17 -4.74 4.14
N PRO A 31 10.90 -5.68 4.76
CA PRO A 31 11.36 -5.54 6.13
C PRO A 31 12.49 -4.51 6.24
N TYR A 32 12.47 -3.73 7.33
CA TYR A 32 13.56 -2.87 7.75
C TYR A 32 14.58 -3.63 8.61
N VAL A 33 15.63 -2.93 9.05
CA VAL A 33 16.69 -3.51 9.87
C VAL A 33 16.11 -4.17 11.12
N GLY A 34 16.48 -5.43 11.37
CA GLY A 34 16.04 -6.17 12.55
C GLY A 34 14.64 -6.79 12.46
N ASN A 35 13.91 -6.61 11.34
CA ASN A 35 12.54 -7.09 11.16
C ASN A 35 11.54 -6.56 12.21
N GLU A 36 11.85 -5.44 12.86
CA GLU A 36 10.96 -4.80 13.84
C GLU A 36 9.83 -4.01 13.16
N LEU A 37 10.08 -3.56 11.93
CA LEU A 37 9.15 -2.81 11.09
C LEU A 37 9.23 -3.34 9.66
N SER A 38 8.08 -3.37 8.99
CA SER A 38 7.96 -3.71 7.57
C SER A 38 7.12 -2.66 6.86
N MET A 39 7.51 -2.32 5.63
CA MET A 39 6.65 -1.58 4.71
C MET A 39 5.83 -2.58 3.90
N ILE A 40 4.50 -2.44 3.91
CA ILE A 40 3.60 -3.23 3.08
C ILE A 40 3.17 -2.40 1.87
N ILE A 41 3.33 -2.96 0.68
CA ILE A 41 2.99 -2.30 -0.58
C ILE A 41 1.88 -3.10 -1.26
N LEU A 42 0.74 -2.44 -1.50
CA LEU A 42 -0.38 -2.96 -2.30
C LEU A 42 -0.29 -2.33 -3.69
N LEU A 43 -0.08 -3.14 -4.72
CA LEU A 43 0.12 -2.68 -6.09
C LEU A 43 -0.83 -3.40 -7.04
N PRO A 44 -1.86 -2.72 -7.59
CA PRO A 44 -2.69 -3.25 -8.67
C PRO A 44 -1.87 -3.59 -9.91
N ASP A 45 -2.31 -4.60 -10.67
CA ASP A 45 -1.63 -5.04 -11.90
C ASP A 45 -1.62 -3.98 -13.00
N ALA A 46 -2.64 -3.12 -13.03
CA ALA A 46 -2.77 -2.04 -14.00
C ALA A 46 -3.63 -0.90 -13.44
N ILE A 47 -3.49 0.29 -14.02
CA ILE A 47 -4.41 1.40 -13.82
C ILE A 47 -5.65 1.12 -14.68
N GLN A 48 -6.75 0.70 -14.05
CA GLN A 48 -7.99 0.29 -14.72
C GLN A 48 -9.11 1.33 -14.65
N ASP A 49 -8.89 2.42 -13.92
CA ASP A 49 -9.81 3.56 -13.78
C ASP A 49 -9.21 4.83 -14.43
N GLU A 50 -10.00 5.91 -14.48
CA GLU A 50 -9.57 7.18 -15.07
C GLU A 50 -8.71 8.04 -14.11
N SER A 51 -8.42 7.55 -12.91
CA SER A 51 -7.69 8.28 -11.87
C SER A 51 -6.35 7.61 -11.52
N THR A 52 -6.28 6.89 -10.41
CA THR A 52 -5.06 6.37 -9.80
C THR A 52 -4.85 4.87 -10.02
N GLY A 53 -5.88 4.15 -10.44
CA GLY A 53 -5.93 2.69 -10.49
C GLY A 53 -6.33 2.04 -9.16
N LEU A 54 -6.63 2.83 -8.12
CA LEU A 54 -6.89 2.36 -6.77
C LEU A 54 -8.37 2.44 -6.36
N GLU A 55 -9.27 3.01 -7.18
CA GLU A 55 -10.64 3.30 -6.75
C GLU A 55 -11.39 2.06 -6.24
N ARG A 56 -11.23 0.93 -6.95
CA ARG A 56 -11.85 -0.34 -6.56
C ARG A 56 -11.26 -0.90 -5.27
N LEU A 57 -9.95 -0.72 -5.07
CA LEU A 57 -9.27 -1.20 -3.86
C LEU A 57 -9.70 -0.38 -2.65
N GLU A 58 -9.69 0.96 -2.75
CA GLU A 58 -10.07 1.87 -1.68
C GLU A 58 -11.54 1.72 -1.28
N ARG A 59 -12.45 1.54 -2.25
CA ARG A 59 -13.88 1.35 -1.98
C ARG A 59 -14.17 0.08 -1.19
N GLU A 60 -13.44 -0.98 -1.47
CA GLU A 60 -13.64 -2.29 -0.85
C GLU A 60 -12.74 -2.52 0.37
N LEU A 61 -11.84 -1.57 0.67
CA LEU A 61 -10.91 -1.63 1.79
C LEU A 61 -11.68 -1.56 3.10
N THR A 62 -11.66 -2.67 3.84
CA THR A 62 -12.14 -2.75 5.21
C THR A 62 -10.99 -3.18 6.12
N TYR A 63 -11.11 -2.91 7.42
CA TYR A 63 -10.11 -3.35 8.39
C TYR A 63 -9.89 -4.87 8.35
N GLU A 64 -10.98 -5.65 8.31
CA GLU A 64 -10.93 -7.12 8.27
C GLU A 64 -10.16 -7.61 7.03
N LYS A 65 -10.54 -7.13 5.84
CA LYS A 65 -9.84 -7.46 4.60
C LYS A 65 -8.37 -7.06 4.64
N LEU A 66 -8.06 -5.87 5.15
CA LEU A 66 -6.68 -5.40 5.24
C LEU A 66 -5.83 -6.33 6.12
N ILE A 67 -6.32 -6.73 7.29
CA ILE A 67 -5.60 -7.65 8.18
C ILE A 67 -5.38 -9.02 7.52
N ASP A 68 -6.39 -9.54 6.83
CA ASP A 68 -6.27 -10.81 6.11
C ASP A 68 -5.23 -10.72 4.98
N TRP A 69 -5.27 -9.62 4.22
CA TRP A 69 -4.37 -9.37 3.09
C TRP A 69 -2.90 -9.21 3.49
N ILE A 70 -2.63 -8.60 4.64
CA ILE A 70 -1.28 -8.35 5.13
C ILE A 70 -0.78 -9.43 6.10
N ASN A 71 -1.56 -10.50 6.31
CA ASN A 71 -1.17 -11.59 7.20
C ASN A 71 0.11 -12.29 6.70
N PRO A 72 1.23 -12.27 7.45
CA PRO A 72 2.47 -12.92 7.04
C PRO A 72 2.33 -14.42 6.79
N GLU A 73 1.38 -15.10 7.46
CA GLU A 73 1.12 -16.53 7.25
C GLU A 73 0.52 -16.85 5.88
N MET A 74 -0.05 -15.85 5.20
CA MET A 74 -0.63 -15.96 3.87
C MET A 74 0.34 -15.50 2.76
N MET A 75 1.59 -15.18 3.11
CA MET A 75 2.61 -14.74 2.17
C MET A 75 3.68 -15.80 1.96
N ASP A 76 4.14 -15.91 0.71
CA ASP A 76 5.23 -16.79 0.35
C ASP A 76 6.53 -16.00 0.19
N SER A 77 7.62 -16.53 0.76
CA SER A 77 8.96 -16.01 0.49
C SER A 77 9.37 -16.41 -0.94
N THR A 78 9.43 -15.44 -1.85
CA THR A 78 9.75 -15.68 -3.26
C THR A 78 10.85 -14.72 -3.75
N GLU A 79 11.57 -15.11 -4.80
CA GLU A 79 12.54 -14.20 -5.44
C GLU A 79 11.80 -13.16 -6.28
N VAL A 80 11.87 -11.90 -5.88
CA VAL A 80 11.14 -10.79 -6.51
C VAL A 80 12.12 -9.74 -7.02
N ARG A 81 11.82 -9.18 -8.19
CA ARG A 81 12.48 -7.96 -8.70
C ARG A 81 11.64 -6.76 -8.32
N VAL A 82 12.10 -6.02 -7.31
CA VAL A 82 11.39 -4.84 -6.79
C VAL A 82 11.96 -3.59 -7.43
N SER A 83 11.09 -2.87 -8.14
CA SER A 83 11.36 -1.54 -8.68
C SER A 83 10.47 -0.54 -7.95
N LEU A 84 11.05 0.31 -7.10
CA LEU A 84 10.31 1.22 -6.23
C LEU A 84 10.78 2.67 -6.45
N PRO A 85 9.89 3.63 -6.70
CA PRO A 85 10.28 5.03 -6.75
C PRO A 85 10.91 5.49 -5.44
N ARG A 86 11.99 6.26 -5.51
CA ARG A 86 12.50 7.00 -4.35
C ARG A 86 11.66 8.26 -4.19
N PHE A 87 10.93 8.36 -3.07
CA PHE A 87 10.09 9.50 -2.76
C PHE A 87 10.30 9.99 -1.32
N LYS A 88 9.88 11.22 -1.07
CA LYS A 88 9.76 11.84 0.26
C LYS A 88 8.41 12.54 0.29
N LEU A 89 7.61 12.27 1.30
CA LEU A 89 6.30 12.88 1.52
C LEU A 89 6.36 13.69 2.82
N GLU A 90 5.90 14.94 2.78
CA GLU A 90 5.76 15.82 3.94
C GLU A 90 4.42 16.53 3.79
N GLU A 91 3.49 16.27 4.70
CA GLU A 91 2.11 16.74 4.61
C GLU A 91 1.67 17.32 5.95
N ASN A 92 0.83 18.35 5.91
CA ASN A 92 0.21 18.95 7.09
C ASN A 92 -1.31 18.80 6.96
N TYR A 93 -1.94 18.13 7.92
CA TYR A 93 -3.39 17.91 7.94
C TYR A 93 -4.04 18.65 9.10
N ASP A 94 -5.11 19.40 8.84
CA ASP A 94 -6.02 19.86 9.89
C ASP A 94 -7.02 18.74 10.20
N LEU A 95 -6.75 18.01 11.29
CA LEU A 95 -7.54 16.86 11.69
C LEU A 95 -8.86 17.23 12.36
N LYS A 96 -9.03 18.47 12.83
CA LYS A 96 -10.25 18.91 13.52
C LYS A 96 -11.52 18.63 12.70
N PRO A 97 -11.68 19.15 11.46
CA PRO A 97 -12.89 18.88 10.68
C PRO A 97 -13.09 17.38 10.38
N ILE A 98 -12.01 16.64 10.16
CA ILE A 98 -12.05 15.21 9.85
C ILE A 98 -12.58 14.42 11.06
N LEU A 99 -11.99 14.61 12.23
CA LEU A 99 -12.40 13.91 13.46
C LEU A 99 -13.81 14.29 13.90
N SER A 100 -14.21 15.56 13.75
CA SER A 100 -15.59 15.98 14.00
C SER A 100 -16.57 15.22 13.08
N SER A 101 -16.24 15.07 11.79
CA SER A 101 -17.08 14.30 10.84
C SER A 101 -17.12 12.80 11.12
N MET A 102 -16.08 12.27 11.77
CA MET A 102 -16.01 10.86 12.20
C MET A 102 -16.74 10.59 13.53
N GLY A 103 -17.38 11.60 14.12
CA GLY A 103 -18.20 11.45 15.33
C GLY A 103 -17.56 11.95 16.61
N MET A 104 -16.53 12.81 16.53
CA MET A 104 -15.93 13.48 17.70
C MET A 104 -16.11 15.02 17.70
N PRO A 105 -17.35 15.55 17.60
CA PRO A 105 -17.59 17.00 17.53
C PRO A 105 -17.43 17.75 18.86
N ASP A 106 -17.54 17.07 20.01
CA ASP A 106 -17.50 17.76 21.31
C ASP A 106 -16.08 17.98 21.83
N ALA A 107 -15.12 17.14 21.43
CA ALA A 107 -13.72 17.29 21.81
C ALA A 107 -12.98 18.34 20.97
N PHE A 108 -13.51 18.67 19.78
CA PHE A 108 -12.88 19.53 18.78
C PHE A 108 -13.87 20.54 18.20
#